data_AF-A0A2H0TZK7-F1
#
_entry.id   AF-A0A2H0TZK7-F1
#
_cell.length_a   1.000
_cell.length_b   1.000
_cell.length_c   1.000
_cell.angle_alpha   90.00
_cell.angle_beta   90.00
_cell.angle_gamma   90.00
#
_symmetry.space_group_name_H-M   'P 1'
#
loop_
_entity.id
_entity.type
_entity.pdbx_description
1 polymer ?
#
loop_
_entity_poly.entity_id
_entity_poly.type
_entity_poly.pdbx_seq_one_letter_code
_entity_poly.pdbx_strand_id
1 'polypeptide(L)'
;MNEEPHNPELERLQEFIALRKQVNLGTDAETEKRIQENPHPTDEEILIGAFREMIDPQVRDALFEFYHKGYNTECSGFCGKYGEIQSIDGYFEIDENTKRKIEALGGKILKGKDFGIPYQSEQYTYVTFKPTTASLKEMKKKWNEIANILPEKAELVQPSISGGGETFRKRFAPERTDIEKSMLQRRLAMTNQFSPEMQKEMQERLLGLSN
;
A
#
# COMPACT_ATOMS: atom_id res chain seq x y z
N MET A 1 38.02 -1.41 -30.10
CA MET A 1 36.66 -1.34 -29.56
C MET A 1 36.80 -1.13 -28.08
N ASN A 2 36.34 0.01 -27.56
CA ASN A 2 36.30 0.22 -26.11
C ASN A 2 35.09 -0.57 -25.62
N GLU A 3 35.33 -1.69 -24.93
CA GLU A 3 34.30 -2.33 -24.13
C GLU A 3 33.86 -1.32 -23.07
N GLU A 4 32.56 -1.01 -23.03
CA GLU A 4 32.02 -0.23 -21.91
C GLU A 4 32.33 -0.99 -20.61
N PRO A 5 32.78 -0.30 -19.55
CA PRO A 5 33.10 -0.96 -18.30
C PRO A 5 31.83 -1.60 -17.72
N HIS A 6 31.87 -2.93 -17.54
CA HIS A 6 30.81 -3.70 -16.89
C HIS A 6 30.46 -3.08 -15.53
N ASN A 7 29.18 -2.73 -15.36
CA ASN A 7 28.65 -2.14 -14.13
C ASN A 7 27.53 -3.03 -13.57
N PRO A 8 27.86 -3.96 -12.65
CA PRO A 8 26.90 -4.91 -12.07
C PRO A 8 25.70 -4.24 -11.39
N GLU A 9 25.87 -3.06 -10.82
CA GLU A 9 24.79 -2.32 -10.18
C GLU A 9 23.78 -1.83 -11.23
N LEU A 10 24.25 -1.35 -12.38
CA LEU A 10 23.38 -0.89 -13.46
C LEU A 10 22.59 -2.05 -14.06
N GLU A 11 23.23 -3.19 -14.31
CA GLU A 11 22.58 -4.39 -14.84
C GLU A 11 21.48 -4.87 -13.90
N ARG A 12 21.78 -5.01 -12.61
CA ARG A 12 20.77 -5.39 -11.62
C ARG A 12 19.62 -4.37 -11.54
N LEU A 13 19.87 -3.06 -11.65
CA LEU A 13 18.78 -2.07 -11.71
C LEU A 13 17.92 -2.24 -12.97
N GLN A 14 18.51 -2.58 -14.11
CA GLN A 14 17.77 -2.87 -15.35
C GLN A 14 16.89 -4.12 -15.21
N GLU A 15 17.35 -5.15 -14.50
CA GLU A 15 16.55 -6.34 -14.19
C GLU A 15 15.28 -5.97 -13.39
N PHE A 16 15.38 -5.07 -12.41
CA PHE A 16 14.20 -4.59 -11.67
C PHE A 16 13.20 -3.84 -12.56
N ILE A 17 13.70 -3.00 -13.48
CA ILE A 17 12.84 -2.31 -14.45
C ILE A 17 12.09 -3.32 -15.31
N ALA A 18 12.80 -4.31 -15.85
CA ALA A 18 12.22 -5.35 -16.69
C ALA A 18 11.17 -6.16 -15.91
N LEU A 19 11.50 -6.56 -14.68
CA LEU A 19 10.59 -7.31 -13.83
C LEU A 19 9.32 -6.53 -13.50
N ARG A 20 9.46 -5.27 -13.07
CA ARG A 20 8.31 -4.40 -12.76
C ARG A 20 7.41 -4.22 -13.97
N LYS A 21 7.99 -4.03 -15.17
CA LYS A 21 7.21 -3.93 -16.41
C LYS A 21 6.42 -5.21 -16.68
N GLN A 22 7.05 -6.38 -16.49
CA GLN A 22 6.38 -7.67 -16.66
C GLN A 22 5.23 -7.84 -15.66
N VAL A 23 5.45 -7.48 -14.39
CA VAL A 23 4.43 -7.53 -13.34
C VAL A 23 3.25 -6.62 -13.65
N ASN A 24 3.50 -5.37 -14.08
CA ASN A 24 2.44 -4.44 -14.43
C ASN A 24 1.56 -5.01 -15.56
N LEU A 25 2.18 -5.53 -16.64
CA LEU A 25 1.44 -6.12 -17.75
C LEU A 25 0.60 -7.34 -17.31
N GLY A 26 1.13 -8.18 -16.43
CA GLY A 26 0.40 -9.31 -15.87
C GLY A 26 -0.76 -8.88 -14.98
N THR A 27 -0.52 -7.88 -14.11
CA THR A 27 -1.51 -7.30 -13.19
C THR A 27 -2.66 -6.63 -13.96
N ASP A 28 -2.35 -5.90 -15.03
CA ASP A 28 -3.35 -5.27 -15.90
C ASP A 28 -4.24 -6.34 -16.55
N ALA A 29 -3.64 -7.41 -17.08
CA ALA A 29 -4.38 -8.51 -17.70
C ALA A 29 -5.24 -9.29 -16.67
N GLU A 30 -4.71 -9.57 -15.47
CA GLU A 30 -5.47 -10.21 -14.37
C GLU A 30 -6.64 -9.32 -13.94
N THR A 31 -6.42 -8.01 -13.81
CA THR A 31 -7.45 -7.05 -13.40
C THR A 31 -8.54 -6.92 -14.46
N GLU A 32 -8.18 -6.82 -15.74
CA GLU A 32 -9.15 -6.75 -16.83
C GLU A 32 -10.02 -8.01 -16.86
N LYS A 33 -9.39 -9.18 -16.74
CA LYS A 33 -10.09 -10.47 -16.66
C LYS A 33 -11.02 -10.52 -15.44
N ARG A 34 -10.54 -10.12 -14.26
CA ARG A 34 -11.35 -10.04 -13.03
C ARG A 34 -12.60 -9.20 -13.28
N ILE A 35 -12.45 -7.98 -13.81
CA ILE A 35 -13.58 -7.07 -14.07
C ILE A 35 -14.59 -7.66 -15.07
N GLN A 36 -14.11 -8.36 -16.10
CA GLN A 36 -14.98 -9.02 -17.09
C GLN A 36 -15.77 -10.19 -16.49
N GLU A 37 -15.12 -11.01 -15.67
CA GLU A 37 -15.72 -12.24 -15.12
C GLU A 37 -16.56 -11.97 -13.87
N ASN A 38 -16.13 -11.05 -13.02
CA ASN A 38 -16.82 -10.63 -11.82
C ASN A 38 -16.42 -9.17 -11.49
N PRO A 39 -17.27 -8.17 -11.75
CA PRO A 39 -16.94 -6.77 -11.42
C PRO A 39 -17.26 -6.42 -9.96
N HIS A 40 -17.83 -7.33 -9.18
CA HIS A 40 -18.26 -7.05 -7.81
C HIS A 40 -17.11 -7.28 -6.82
N PRO A 41 -16.69 -6.23 -6.08
CA PRO A 41 -15.65 -6.37 -5.07
C PRO A 41 -16.21 -7.04 -3.81
N THR A 42 -15.34 -7.73 -3.08
CA THR A 42 -15.65 -8.22 -1.73
C THR A 42 -15.63 -7.06 -0.73
N ASP A 43 -16.19 -7.25 0.47
CA ASP A 43 -16.09 -6.24 1.54
C ASP A 43 -14.63 -5.88 1.86
N GLU A 44 -13.74 -6.87 1.85
CA GLU A 44 -12.31 -6.66 2.05
C GLU A 44 -11.69 -5.80 0.93
N GLU A 45 -12.00 -6.10 -0.34
CA GLU A 45 -11.54 -5.32 -1.50
C GLU A 45 -12.08 -3.89 -1.47
N ILE A 46 -13.31 -3.68 -1.00
CA ILE A 46 -13.89 -2.35 -0.78
C ILE A 46 -13.08 -1.59 0.28
N LEU A 47 -12.74 -2.24 1.38
CA LEU A 47 -12.00 -1.61 2.47
C LEU A 47 -10.55 -1.28 2.07
N ILE A 48 -9.85 -2.21 1.42
CA ILE A 48 -8.50 -1.99 0.86
C ILE A 48 -8.55 -0.93 -0.25
N GLY A 49 -9.64 -0.88 -1.01
CA GLY A 49 -9.81 0.02 -2.14
C GLY A 49 -9.16 -0.48 -3.43
N ALA A 50 -9.10 -1.79 -3.63
CA ALA A 50 -8.56 -2.42 -4.81
C ALA A 50 -9.08 -3.86 -4.94
N PHE A 51 -9.24 -4.36 -6.17
CA PHE A 51 -9.35 -5.80 -6.37
C PHE A 51 -8.02 -6.46 -5.98
N ARG A 52 -8.08 -7.71 -5.54
CA ARG A 52 -6.88 -8.50 -5.24
C ARG A 52 -5.90 -8.53 -6.42
N GLU A 53 -6.42 -8.62 -7.64
CA GLU A 53 -5.66 -8.66 -8.89
C GLU A 53 -4.95 -7.34 -9.22
N MET A 54 -5.43 -6.20 -8.70
CA MET A 54 -4.79 -4.89 -8.87
C MET A 54 -3.52 -4.75 -8.02
N ILE A 55 -3.26 -5.70 -7.12
CA ILE A 55 -2.09 -5.69 -6.23
C ILE A 55 -1.00 -6.57 -6.82
N ASP A 56 0.20 -6.01 -6.87
CA ASP A 56 1.47 -6.66 -7.21
C ASP A 56 1.57 -8.08 -6.58
N PRO A 57 1.78 -9.14 -7.39
CA PRO A 57 1.62 -10.53 -6.95
C PRO A 57 2.59 -10.96 -5.86
N GLN A 58 3.75 -10.31 -5.76
CA GLN A 58 4.75 -10.62 -4.73
C GLN A 58 4.39 -10.05 -3.35
N VAL A 59 3.57 -9.01 -3.27
CA VAL A 59 3.17 -8.35 -2.01
C VAL A 59 1.72 -8.63 -1.63
N ARG A 60 0.89 -9.04 -2.60
CA ARG A 60 -0.54 -9.32 -2.47
C ARG A 60 -0.93 -10.09 -1.21
N ASP A 61 -0.38 -11.28 -0.99
CA ASP A 61 -0.77 -12.10 0.18
C ASP A 61 -0.41 -11.40 1.50
N ALA A 62 0.75 -10.74 1.56
CA ALA A 62 1.19 -10.03 2.75
C ALA A 62 0.38 -8.76 3.00
N LEU A 63 -0.04 -8.03 1.97
CA LEU A 63 -0.92 -6.87 2.13
C LEU A 63 -2.23 -7.25 2.84
N PHE A 64 -2.83 -8.35 2.40
CA PHE A 64 -4.07 -8.87 3.00
C PHE A 64 -3.81 -9.40 4.43
N GLU A 65 -2.66 -10.01 4.68
CA GLU A 65 -2.29 -10.42 6.05
C GLU A 65 -2.06 -9.21 6.98
N PHE A 66 -1.44 -8.14 6.50
CA PHE A 66 -1.34 -6.87 7.22
C PHE A 66 -2.73 -6.34 7.55
N TYR A 67 -3.61 -6.33 6.54
CA TYR A 67 -4.99 -5.90 6.69
C TYR A 67 -5.69 -6.72 7.78
N HIS A 68 -5.72 -8.06 7.68
CA HIS A 68 -6.31 -8.95 8.68
C HIS A 68 -5.78 -8.74 10.10
N LYS A 69 -4.51 -8.34 10.24
CA LYS A 69 -3.89 -8.06 11.54
C LYS A 69 -4.15 -6.66 12.09
N GLY A 70 -5.01 -5.85 11.45
CA GLY A 70 -5.35 -4.52 11.95
C GLY A 70 -4.47 -3.38 11.43
N TYR A 71 -3.70 -3.59 10.35
CA TYR A 71 -2.82 -2.55 9.80
C TYR A 71 -3.49 -1.81 8.63
N ASN A 72 -3.76 -0.51 8.80
CA ASN A 72 -4.41 0.33 7.79
C ASN A 72 -3.44 0.71 6.65
N THR A 73 -3.27 -0.19 5.69
CA THR A 73 -2.42 0.00 4.51
C THR A 73 -3.08 0.85 3.43
N GLU A 74 -2.29 1.60 2.68
CA GLU A 74 -2.75 2.56 1.66
C GLU A 74 -2.11 2.28 0.29
N CYS A 75 -0.82 1.96 0.26
CA CYS A 75 -0.05 1.63 -0.95
C CYS A 75 0.86 0.42 -0.72
N SER A 76 1.23 -0.28 -1.80
CA SER A 76 2.19 -1.38 -1.75
C SER A 76 2.86 -1.65 -3.11
N GLY A 77 3.93 -2.45 -3.09
CA GLY A 77 4.55 -3.00 -4.30
C GLY A 77 5.93 -2.42 -4.61
N PHE A 78 6.24 -2.31 -5.92
CA PHE A 78 7.51 -1.75 -6.40
C PHE A 78 7.62 -0.23 -6.17
N CYS A 79 8.68 0.19 -5.49
CA CYS A 79 9.06 1.58 -5.24
C CYS A 79 10.50 1.85 -5.69
N GLY A 80 10.94 3.11 -5.55
CA GLY A 80 12.25 3.54 -6.05
C GLY A 80 12.23 3.88 -7.53
N LYS A 81 13.33 4.46 -8.02
CA LYS A 81 13.42 4.96 -9.40
C LYS A 81 13.34 3.83 -10.42
N TYR A 82 13.84 2.66 -10.06
CA TYR A 82 13.98 1.49 -10.92
C TYR A 82 13.10 0.31 -10.49
N GLY A 83 12.28 0.46 -9.44
CA GLY A 83 11.54 -0.65 -8.83
C GLY A 83 12.40 -1.50 -7.88
N GLU A 84 13.54 -0.97 -7.44
CA GLU A 84 14.51 -1.68 -6.62
C GLU A 84 14.17 -1.70 -5.12
N ILE A 85 13.06 -1.07 -4.72
CA ILE A 85 12.57 -1.05 -3.34
C ILE A 85 11.20 -1.73 -3.30
N GLN A 86 10.91 -2.46 -2.23
CA GLN A 86 9.57 -2.94 -1.91
C GLN A 86 9.01 -2.12 -0.76
N SER A 87 7.73 -1.75 -0.83
CA SER A 87 7.02 -1.03 0.23
C SER A 87 5.65 -1.64 0.51
N ILE A 88 5.24 -1.60 1.78
CA ILE A 88 3.84 -1.52 2.21
C ILE A 88 3.78 -0.32 3.14
N ASP A 89 2.87 0.61 2.86
CA ASP A 89 2.77 1.85 3.62
C ASP A 89 1.34 2.29 3.87
N GLY A 90 1.14 3.07 4.92
CA GLY A 90 -0.17 3.51 5.37
C GLY A 90 -0.15 4.14 6.76
N TYR A 91 -1.34 4.34 7.34
CA TYR A 91 -1.48 4.97 8.66
C TYR A 91 -1.64 3.91 9.75
N PHE A 92 -0.52 3.33 10.15
CA PHE A 92 -0.44 2.38 11.24
C PHE A 92 0.87 2.56 11.99
N GLU A 93 0.92 2.02 13.20
CA GLU A 93 2.16 1.98 14.00
C GLU A 93 2.73 0.57 14.10
N ILE A 94 4.05 0.50 14.27
CA ILE A 94 4.81 -0.72 14.51
C ILE A 94 5.57 -0.48 15.82
N ASP A 95 5.36 -1.34 16.81
CA ASP A 95 6.05 -1.24 18.09
C ASP A 95 7.55 -1.56 17.93
N GLU A 96 8.36 -1.09 18.88
CA GLU A 96 9.82 -1.22 18.80
C GLU A 96 10.31 -2.68 18.78
N ASN A 97 9.58 -3.63 19.41
CA ASN A 97 9.98 -5.03 19.37
C ASN A 97 9.73 -5.64 17.98
N THR A 98 8.55 -5.37 17.39
CA THR A 98 8.23 -5.79 16.02
C THR A 98 9.17 -5.14 15.00
N LYS A 99 9.47 -3.84 15.16
CA LYS A 99 10.44 -3.11 14.33
C LYS A 99 11.81 -3.78 14.33
N ARG A 100 12.37 -4.10 15.51
CA ARG A 100 13.67 -4.79 15.60
C ARG A 100 13.68 -6.14 14.89
N LYS A 101 12.58 -6.90 14.96
CA LYS A 101 12.45 -8.18 14.24
C LYS A 101 12.42 -7.98 12.73
N ILE A 102 11.73 -6.96 12.24
CA ILE A 102 11.70 -6.61 10.81
C ILE A 102 13.08 -6.12 10.34
N GLU A 103 13.78 -5.32 11.15
CA GLU A 103 15.13 -4.85 10.86
C GLU A 103 16.15 -5.99 10.83
N ALA A 104 16.02 -6.98 11.72
CA ALA A 104 16.85 -8.19 11.71
C ALA A 104 16.65 -9.02 10.43
N LEU A 105 15.48 -8.90 9.78
CA LEU A 105 15.23 -9.47 8.46
C LEU A 105 15.81 -8.62 7.31
N GLY A 106 16.38 -7.44 7.57
CA GLY A 106 16.83 -6.52 6.54
C GLY A 106 15.73 -5.60 6.00
N GLY A 107 14.57 -5.56 6.68
CA GLY A 107 13.56 -4.53 6.46
C GLY A 107 13.93 -3.21 7.16
N LYS A 108 13.15 -2.16 6.87
CA LYS A 108 13.25 -0.85 7.50
C LYS A 108 11.86 -0.33 7.77
N ILE A 109 11.69 0.27 8.94
CA ILE A 109 10.50 1.03 9.31
C ILE A 109 10.84 2.51 9.21
N LEU A 110 10.19 3.21 8.28
CA LEU A 110 10.36 4.65 8.07
C LEU A 110 9.04 5.36 8.36
N LYS A 111 9.12 6.63 8.74
CA LYS A 111 7.97 7.51 8.92
C LYS A 111 7.89 8.52 7.79
N GLY A 112 6.71 9.08 7.57
CA GLY A 112 6.48 10.15 6.58
C GLY A 112 7.51 11.28 6.63
N LYS A 113 7.86 11.72 7.84
CA LYS A 113 8.89 12.75 8.07
C LYS A 113 10.28 12.38 7.55
N ASP A 114 10.62 11.10 7.47
CA ASP A 114 11.97 10.64 7.10
C ASP A 114 12.27 10.89 5.62
N PHE A 115 11.24 11.14 4.82
CA PHE A 115 11.35 11.50 3.41
C PHE A 115 11.35 13.01 3.16
N GLY A 116 11.23 13.83 4.22
CA GLY A 116 11.17 15.30 4.10
C GLY A 116 9.96 15.78 3.29
N ILE A 117 8.93 14.95 3.13
CA ILE A 117 7.73 15.29 2.37
C ILE A 117 6.83 16.13 3.28
N PRO A 118 6.54 17.40 2.92
CA PRO A 118 5.59 18.22 3.66
C PRO A 118 4.25 17.47 3.78
N TYR A 119 3.61 17.53 4.95
CA TYR A 119 2.31 16.92 5.25
C TYR A 119 2.26 15.40 5.45
N GLN A 120 3.36 14.66 5.25
CA GLN A 120 3.41 13.26 5.72
C GLN A 120 3.80 13.21 7.19
N SER A 121 2.79 12.94 8.04
CA SER A 121 2.91 12.93 9.50
C SER A 121 3.77 11.78 10.06
N GLU A 122 4.14 11.89 11.33
CA GLU A 122 4.63 10.78 12.18
C GLU A 122 3.72 9.53 12.17
N GLN A 123 2.46 9.71 11.78
CA GLN A 123 1.45 8.65 11.76
C GLN A 123 1.50 7.80 10.48
N TYR A 124 2.18 8.27 9.43
CA TYR A 124 2.35 7.51 8.20
C TYR A 124 3.62 6.66 8.30
N THR A 125 3.48 5.35 8.12
CA THR A 125 4.55 4.37 8.30
C THR A 125 4.79 3.64 6.99
N TYR A 126 6.06 3.42 6.70
CA TYR A 126 6.54 2.63 5.58
C TYR A 126 7.28 1.41 6.12
N VAL A 127 6.86 0.22 5.73
CA VAL A 127 7.64 -1.01 5.86
C VAL A 127 8.32 -1.25 4.52
N THR A 128 9.65 -1.20 4.49
CA THR A 128 10.41 -1.27 3.23
C THR A 128 11.58 -2.23 3.29
N PHE A 129 12.00 -2.76 2.14
CA PHE A 129 13.29 -3.41 1.99
C PHE A 129 13.81 -3.28 0.56
N LYS A 130 15.12 -3.45 0.39
CA LYS A 130 15.79 -3.45 -0.93
C LYS A 130 16.17 -4.89 -1.27
N PRO A 131 15.47 -5.57 -2.19
CA PRO A 131 15.84 -6.93 -2.57
C PRO A 131 17.22 -6.96 -3.22
N THR A 132 17.98 -8.03 -2.98
CA THR A 132 19.31 -8.22 -3.59
C THR A 132 19.22 -8.63 -5.05
N THR A 133 18.13 -9.30 -5.45
CA THR A 133 17.89 -9.78 -6.82
C THR A 133 16.48 -9.42 -7.26
N ALA A 134 16.30 -9.24 -8.57
CA ALA A 134 14.99 -9.03 -9.19
C ALA A 134 14.23 -10.37 -9.28
N SER A 135 13.77 -10.89 -8.15
CA SER A 135 13.02 -12.15 -8.06
C SER A 135 11.73 -12.00 -7.26
N LEU A 136 10.57 -12.21 -7.92
CA LEU A 136 9.27 -12.18 -7.23
C LEU A 136 9.17 -13.22 -6.13
N LYS A 137 9.79 -14.39 -6.32
CA LYS A 137 9.79 -15.46 -5.33
C LYS A 137 10.49 -15.04 -4.04
N GLU A 138 11.66 -14.40 -4.16
CA GLU A 138 12.42 -13.94 -3.00
C GLU A 138 11.75 -12.74 -2.33
N MET A 139 11.20 -11.80 -3.11
CA MET A 139 10.40 -10.69 -2.57
C MET A 139 9.17 -11.19 -1.82
N LYS A 140 8.43 -12.14 -2.39
CA LYS A 140 7.26 -12.76 -1.76
C LYS A 140 7.62 -13.48 -0.47
N LYS A 141 8.69 -14.28 -0.49
CA LYS A 141 9.19 -14.94 0.71
C LYS A 141 9.47 -13.92 1.81
N LYS A 142 10.13 -12.82 1.48
CA LYS A 142 10.41 -11.73 2.42
C LYS A 142 9.16 -11.08 2.98
N TRP A 143 8.19 -10.79 2.12
CA TRP A 143 6.92 -10.22 2.54
C TRP A 143 6.15 -11.14 3.49
N ASN A 144 6.14 -12.45 3.20
CA ASN A 144 5.52 -13.44 4.07
C ASN A 144 6.24 -13.52 5.44
N GLU A 145 7.57 -13.48 5.47
CA GLU A 145 8.33 -13.43 6.73
C GLU A 145 7.98 -12.20 7.57
N ILE A 146 7.89 -11.02 6.94
CA ILE A 146 7.52 -9.77 7.60
C ILE A 146 6.08 -9.84 8.12
N ALA A 147 5.13 -10.26 7.28
CA ALA A 147 3.73 -10.37 7.66
C ALA A 147 3.53 -11.32 8.84
N ASN A 148 4.26 -12.44 8.89
CA ASN A 148 4.21 -13.40 9.99
C ASN A 148 4.71 -12.84 11.33
N ILE A 149 5.62 -11.87 11.32
CA ILE A 149 6.17 -11.24 12.54
C ILE A 149 5.21 -10.22 13.14
N LEU A 150 4.34 -9.64 12.33
CA LEU A 150 3.38 -8.64 12.82
C LEU A 150 2.42 -9.26 13.83
N PRO A 151 2.24 -8.65 15.01
CA PRO A 151 1.19 -9.02 15.94
C PRO A 151 -0.19 -8.65 15.37
N GLU A 152 -1.22 -9.39 15.76
CA GLU A 152 -2.60 -8.99 15.54
C GLU A 152 -2.94 -7.80 16.46
N LYS A 153 -3.58 -6.77 15.91
CA LYS A 153 -4.08 -5.63 16.67
C LYS A 153 -5.54 -5.85 17.05
N ALA A 154 -5.93 -5.31 18.21
CA ALA A 154 -7.32 -5.35 18.67
C ALA A 154 -8.25 -4.38 17.91
N GLU A 155 -7.69 -3.47 17.11
CA GLU A 155 -8.44 -2.43 16.41
C GLU A 155 -9.06 -2.96 15.12
N LEU A 156 -10.30 -2.56 14.86
CA LEU A 156 -10.96 -2.81 13.59
C LEU A 156 -10.26 -2.02 12.49
N VAL A 157 -9.90 -2.74 11.42
CA VAL A 157 -9.28 -2.12 10.25
C VAL A 157 -10.24 -1.12 9.64
N GLN A 158 -9.71 0.05 9.33
CA GLN A 158 -10.45 1.13 8.70
C GLN A 158 -10.27 1.09 7.19
N PRO A 159 -11.24 1.59 6.40
CA PRO A 159 -11.06 1.70 4.96
C PRO A 159 -9.84 2.56 4.62
N SER A 160 -9.06 2.11 3.64
CA SER A 160 -7.97 2.87 3.03
C SER A 160 -8.47 4.26 2.60
N ILE A 161 -7.72 5.31 2.90
CA ILE A 161 -8.08 6.69 2.53
C ILE A 161 -7.33 7.22 1.31
N SER A 162 -6.60 6.35 0.61
CA SER A 162 -5.83 6.69 -0.58
C SER A 162 -6.74 7.17 -1.70
N GLY A 163 -6.21 8.07 -2.55
CA GLY A 163 -6.96 8.55 -3.72
C GLY A 163 -7.33 7.41 -4.68
N GLY A 164 -6.47 6.38 -4.78
CA GLY A 164 -6.76 5.17 -5.55
C GLY A 164 -7.94 4.39 -4.97
N GLY A 165 -7.95 4.16 -3.66
CA GLY A 165 -9.05 3.47 -2.98
C GLY A 165 -10.38 4.21 -3.07
N GLU A 166 -10.35 5.54 -2.98
CA GLU A 166 -11.54 6.37 -3.17
C GLU A 166 -12.10 6.24 -4.60
N THR A 167 -11.20 6.30 -5.60
CA THR A 167 -11.56 6.14 -7.02
C THR A 167 -12.15 4.75 -7.28
N PHE A 168 -11.57 3.72 -6.67
CA PHE A 168 -12.05 2.35 -6.76
C PHE A 168 -13.48 2.22 -6.23
N ARG A 169 -13.75 2.69 -5.00
CA ARG A 169 -15.09 2.60 -4.39
C ARG A 169 -16.13 3.40 -5.15
N LYS A 170 -15.81 4.60 -5.62
CA LYS A 170 -16.71 5.40 -6.49
C LYS A 170 -17.13 4.64 -7.76
N ARG A 171 -16.24 3.79 -8.29
CA ARG A 171 -16.50 3.02 -9.50
C ARG A 171 -17.23 1.71 -9.24
N PHE A 172 -16.86 0.98 -8.18
CA PHE A 172 -17.28 -0.41 -8.00
C PHE A 172 -18.18 -0.67 -6.78
N ALA A 173 -18.32 0.30 -5.87
CA ALA A 173 -19.20 0.24 -4.71
C ALA A 173 -19.78 1.63 -4.34
N PRO A 174 -20.36 2.39 -5.29
CA PRO A 174 -20.84 3.76 -5.03
C PRO A 174 -21.98 3.83 -3.99
N GLU A 175 -22.67 2.72 -3.76
CA GLU A 175 -23.74 2.59 -2.77
C GLU A 175 -23.25 2.45 -1.32
N ARG A 176 -21.95 2.16 -1.10
CA ARG A 176 -21.35 1.98 0.23
C ARG A 176 -20.99 3.31 0.90
N THR A 177 -22.02 4.10 1.16
CA THR A 177 -21.89 5.41 1.83
C THR A 177 -21.40 5.29 3.28
N ASP A 178 -21.59 4.14 3.92
CA ASP A 178 -21.02 3.80 5.23
C ASP A 178 -19.47 3.82 5.23
N ILE A 179 -18.88 3.35 4.14
CA ILE A 179 -17.43 3.37 3.94
C ILE A 179 -16.94 4.79 3.68
N GLU A 180 -17.65 5.57 2.85
CA GLU A 180 -17.33 6.97 2.61
C GLU A 180 -17.38 7.79 3.92
N LYS A 181 -18.40 7.55 4.75
CA LYS A 181 -18.54 8.17 6.07
C LYS A 181 -17.34 7.88 6.97
N SER A 182 -16.93 6.61 7.05
CA SER A 182 -15.79 6.17 7.86
C SER A 182 -14.47 6.79 7.38
N MET A 183 -14.26 6.88 6.06
CA MET A 183 -13.09 7.55 5.48
C MET A 183 -13.04 9.05 5.80
N LEU A 184 -14.16 9.76 5.64
CA LEU A 184 -14.25 11.20 5.91
C LEU A 184 -13.99 11.50 7.38
N GLN A 185 -14.56 10.70 8.28
CA GLN A 185 -14.28 10.79 9.72
C GLN A 185 -12.80 10.58 10.02
N ARG A 186 -12.19 9.55 9.42
CA ARG A 186 -10.75 9.29 9.56
C ARG A 186 -9.91 10.46 9.04
N ARG A 187 -10.23 11.01 7.86
CA ARG A 187 -9.55 12.20 7.29
C ARG A 187 -9.65 13.42 8.19
N LEU A 188 -10.84 13.70 8.73
CA LEU A 188 -11.04 14.82 9.65
C LEU A 188 -10.26 14.67 10.96
N ALA A 189 -10.02 13.44 11.43
CA ALA A 189 -9.18 13.19 12.60
C ALA A 189 -7.68 13.50 12.35
N MET A 190 -7.24 13.60 11.09
CA MET A 190 -5.87 13.99 10.72
C MET A 190 -5.75 15.51 10.58
N THR A 191 -5.98 16.23 11.68
CA THR A 191 -6.24 17.68 11.76
C THR A 191 -5.14 18.61 11.22
N ASN A 192 -3.96 18.08 10.87
CA ASN A 192 -2.82 18.85 10.39
C ASN A 192 -2.49 18.62 8.90
N GLN A 193 -3.31 17.86 8.16
CA GLN A 193 -3.05 17.53 6.75
C GLN A 193 -3.92 18.29 5.74
N PHE A 194 -4.98 18.98 6.19
CA PHE A 194 -5.99 19.58 5.32
C PHE A 194 -6.23 21.04 5.67
N SER A 195 -6.46 21.89 4.66
CA SER A 195 -6.81 23.30 4.89
C SER A 195 -8.18 23.44 5.56
N PRO A 196 -8.47 24.57 6.23
CA PRO A 196 -9.79 24.80 6.83
C PRO A 196 -10.95 24.65 5.82
N GLU A 197 -10.75 25.06 4.57
CA GLU A 197 -11.73 24.94 3.49
C GLU A 197 -12.00 23.47 3.16
N MET A 198 -10.95 22.65 3.02
CA MET A 198 -11.09 21.21 2.77
C MET A 198 -11.77 20.51 3.96
N GLN A 199 -11.45 20.90 5.19
CA GLN A 199 -12.11 20.35 6.38
C GLN A 199 -13.60 20.67 6.39
N LYS A 200 -13.97 21.91 6.04
CA LYS A 200 -15.37 22.32 5.93
C LYS A 200 -16.10 21.53 4.85
N GLU A 201 -15.51 21.36 3.66
CA GLU A 201 -16.09 20.56 2.57
C GLU A 201 -16.32 19.11 3.01
N MET A 202 -15.33 18.48 3.69
CA MET A 202 -15.47 17.13 4.22
C MET A 202 -16.58 17.02 5.27
N GLN A 203 -16.74 18.02 6.14
CA GLN A 203 -17.82 18.07 7.12
C GLN A 203 -19.19 18.21 6.47
N GLU A 204 -19.34 19.11 5.49
CA GLU A 204 -20.58 19.28 4.74
C GLU A 204 -20.94 18.00 3.99
N ARG A 205 -19.97 17.34 3.35
CA ARG A 205 -20.17 16.04 2.71
C ARG A 205 -20.60 14.97 3.70
N LEU A 206 -19.93 14.89 4.86
CA LEU A 206 -20.26 13.92 5.91
C LEU A 206 -21.70 14.08 6.42
N LEU A 207 -22.19 15.32 6.55
CA LEU A 207 -23.57 15.62 6.94
C LEU A 207 -24.59 15.28 5.83
N GLY A 208 -24.18 15.35 4.57
CA GLY A 208 -25.01 15.00 3.42
C GLY A 208 -25.11 13.49 3.15
N LEU A 209 -24.23 12.67 3.72
CA LEU A 209 -24.33 11.22 3.67
C LEU A 209 -25.45 10.77 4.62
N SER A 210 -26.51 10.18 4.05
CA SER A 210 -27.62 9.61 4.82
C SER A 210 -27.11 8.50 5.75
N ASN A 211 -27.76 8.32 6.91
CA ASN A 211 -27.54 7.15 7.77
C ASN A 211 -28.00 5.87 7.08
#